data_AF-A0A958PV32-F1
#
_entry.id   AF-A0A958PV32-F1
#
_cell.length_a   1.000
_cell.length_b   1.000
_cell.length_c   1.000
_cell.angle_alpha   90.00
_cell.angle_beta   90.00
_cell.angle_gamma   90.00
#
_symmetry.space_group_name_H-M   'P 1'
#
loop_
_entity.id
_entity.type
_entity.pdbx_description
1 polymer ?
#
loop_
_entity_poly.entity_id
_entity_poly.type
_entity_poly.pdbx_seq_one_letter_code
_entity_poly.pdbx_strand_id
1 'polypeptide(L)'
;SIVGVAYITELFIAWYSGVEYEQYAFLNRATGPYWWAYLLMMSCNVFSPQFMWFKKLRTSIMFSFFISIVVNVGMWFERFVIIVTSLHRDYLPSSWTMFSPTFVDIGIFIGTIGFFFVLFLLYARTFPVIAQAEVKTILKSSGERYKRIREAGQSLVGTGADERTSGKAVVKAEAHKVDNTEKVNSLLQTIGTFDASSGTADELQKINGVGPKMEEALNSIGIYTFLQVSKMTKREYDLLDEITGSFPGRAERDDWSGQAKKLIN
;
A
#
# COMPACT_ATOMS: atom_id res chain seq x y z
N SER A 1 -7.57 27.01 -4.83
CA SER A 1 -6.13 26.81 -5.02
C SER A 1 -5.41 27.63 -3.95
N ILE A 2 -4.51 27.03 -3.15
CA ILE A 2 -3.74 27.77 -2.13
C ILE A 2 -2.88 28.86 -2.77
N VAL A 3 -2.32 28.56 -3.94
CA VAL A 3 -1.53 29.50 -4.76
C VAL A 3 -2.38 30.70 -5.17
N GLY A 4 -3.64 30.48 -5.56
CA GLY A 4 -4.56 31.57 -5.90
C GLY A 4 -4.85 32.51 -4.72
N VAL A 5 -4.90 31.99 -3.48
CA VAL A 5 -5.02 32.82 -2.28
C VAL A 5 -3.75 33.66 -2.09
N ALA A 6 -2.57 33.05 -2.24
CA ALA A 6 -1.30 33.77 -2.15
C ALA A 6 -1.20 34.92 -3.17
N TYR A 7 -1.59 34.69 -4.43
CA TYR A 7 -1.58 35.74 -5.46
C TYR A 7 -2.49 36.92 -5.12
N ILE A 8 -3.70 36.66 -4.59
CA ILE A 8 -4.61 37.71 -4.16
C ILE A 8 -4.01 38.50 -2.99
N THR A 9 -3.41 37.79 -2.03
CA THR A 9 -2.73 38.42 -0.89
C THR A 9 -1.55 39.28 -1.34
N GLU A 10 -0.74 38.82 -2.29
CA GLU A 10 0.37 39.61 -2.85
C GLU A 10 -0.12 40.89 -3.52
N LEU A 11 -1.17 40.81 -4.33
CA LEU A 11 -1.79 41.99 -4.95
C LEU A 11 -2.36 42.95 -3.90
N PHE A 12 -3.00 42.41 -2.87
CA PHE A 12 -3.57 43.20 -1.77
C PHE A 12 -2.47 43.91 -0.97
N ILE A 13 -1.40 43.20 -0.61
CA ILE A 13 -0.27 43.78 0.14
C ILE A 13 0.44 44.83 -0.72
N ALA A 14 0.68 44.58 -2.01
CA ALA A 14 1.31 45.56 -2.89
C ALA A 14 0.50 46.85 -3.01
N TRP A 15 -0.84 46.74 -3.10
CA TRP A 15 -1.72 47.90 -3.09
C TRP A 15 -1.71 48.61 -1.72
N TYR A 16 -1.81 47.85 -0.63
CA TYR A 16 -1.89 48.35 0.75
C TYR A 16 -0.57 48.98 1.25
N SER A 17 0.58 48.48 0.79
CA SER A 17 1.94 48.89 1.18
C SER A 17 2.20 50.38 0.94
N GLY A 18 1.59 50.98 -0.08
CA GLY A 18 1.79 52.38 -0.45
C GLY A 18 3.18 52.70 -1.03
N VAL A 19 4.03 51.69 -1.25
CA VAL A 19 5.34 51.83 -1.88
C VAL A 19 5.18 51.81 -3.40
N GLU A 20 5.50 52.93 -4.06
CA GLU A 20 5.35 53.10 -5.51
C GLU A 20 6.09 52.03 -6.31
N TYR A 21 7.27 51.59 -5.85
CA TYR A 21 8.05 50.54 -6.52
C TYR A 21 7.36 49.17 -6.51
N GLU A 22 6.71 48.80 -5.40
CA GLU A 22 5.98 47.52 -5.31
C GLU A 22 4.72 47.57 -6.18
N GLN A 23 3.98 48.68 -6.12
CA GLN A 23 2.81 48.90 -6.97
C GLN A 23 3.20 48.87 -8.46
N TYR A 24 4.29 49.54 -8.84
CA TYR A 24 4.81 49.53 -10.20
C TYR A 24 5.25 48.12 -10.64
N ALA A 25 5.90 47.35 -9.77
CA ALA A 25 6.32 45.98 -10.10
C ALA A 25 5.11 45.07 -10.43
N PHE A 26 4.02 45.16 -9.66
CA PHE A 26 2.79 44.40 -9.97
C PHE A 26 2.04 44.95 -11.17
N LEU A 27 2.02 46.27 -11.37
CA LEU A 27 1.43 46.88 -12.57
C LEU A 27 2.19 46.42 -13.84
N ASN A 28 3.52 46.41 -13.80
CA ASN A 28 4.37 45.95 -14.89
C ASN A 28 4.18 44.45 -15.17
N ARG A 29 3.88 43.63 -14.16
CA ARG A 29 3.48 42.22 -14.38
C ARG A 29 2.17 42.11 -15.17
N ALA A 30 1.18 42.94 -14.84
CA ALA A 30 -0.15 42.87 -15.43
C ALA A 30 -0.24 43.51 -16.84
N THR A 31 0.42 44.66 -17.07
CA THR A 31 0.29 45.45 -18.30
C THR A 31 1.61 45.70 -19.02
N GLY A 32 2.73 45.19 -18.51
CA GLY A 32 4.06 45.37 -19.12
C GLY A 32 4.35 44.37 -20.24
N PRO A 33 5.59 44.28 -20.72
CA PRO A 33 5.94 43.49 -21.90
C PRO A 33 5.79 41.98 -21.72
N TYR A 34 5.76 41.49 -20.47
CA TYR A 34 5.52 40.08 -20.12
C TYR A 34 4.09 39.81 -19.62
N TRP A 35 3.11 40.67 -19.94
CA TRP A 35 1.71 40.49 -19.56
C TRP A 35 1.14 39.13 -19.96
N TRP A 36 1.55 38.61 -21.13
CA TRP A 36 1.11 37.33 -21.66
C TRP A 36 1.57 36.16 -20.77
N ALA A 37 2.79 36.25 -20.21
CA ALA A 37 3.34 35.23 -19.33
C ALA A 37 2.62 35.25 -17.96
N TYR A 38 2.34 36.44 -17.43
CA TYR A 38 1.56 36.61 -16.21
C TYR A 38 0.11 36.13 -16.38
N LEU A 39 -0.54 36.46 -17.49
CA LEU A 39 -1.90 36.01 -17.80
C LEU A 39 -1.97 34.49 -17.93
N LEU A 40 -1.01 33.87 -18.62
CA LEU A 40 -0.93 32.43 -18.79
C LEU A 40 -0.68 31.74 -17.43
N MET A 41 0.26 32.24 -16.63
CA MET A 41 0.51 31.77 -15.26
C MET A 41 -0.76 31.80 -14.41
N MET A 42 -1.43 32.97 -14.31
CA MET A 42 -2.64 33.13 -13.52
C MET A 42 -3.77 32.22 -14.03
N SER A 43 -3.94 32.14 -15.35
CA SER A 43 -5.00 31.32 -15.94
C SER A 43 -4.77 29.84 -15.68
N CYS A 44 -3.56 29.33 -15.89
CA CYS A 44 -3.23 27.93 -15.67
C CYS A 44 -3.31 27.56 -14.18
N ASN A 45 -2.75 28.35 -13.27
CA ASN A 45 -2.67 27.99 -11.85
C ASN A 45 -3.96 28.24 -11.08
N VAL A 46 -4.78 29.20 -11.51
CA VAL A 46 -6.06 29.51 -10.86
C VAL A 46 -7.19 28.67 -11.43
N PHE A 47 -7.32 28.51 -12.75
CA PHE A 47 -8.45 27.79 -13.36
C PHE A 47 -8.25 26.27 -13.42
N SER A 48 -7.04 25.77 -13.72
CA SER A 48 -6.84 24.32 -13.91
C SER A 48 -7.28 23.47 -12.70
N PRO A 49 -6.97 23.88 -11.45
CA PRO A 49 -7.45 23.15 -10.27
C PRO A 49 -8.96 23.25 -10.06
N GLN A 50 -9.64 24.28 -10.57
CA GLN A 50 -11.09 24.44 -10.38
C GLN A 50 -11.89 23.37 -11.13
N PHE A 51 -11.38 22.91 -12.27
CA PHE A 51 -12.00 21.81 -13.01
C PHE A 51 -12.03 20.49 -12.22
N MET A 52 -11.14 20.31 -11.23
CA MET A 52 -11.08 19.11 -10.39
C MET A 52 -12.19 19.04 -9.33
N TRP A 53 -12.99 20.10 -9.15
CA TRP A 53 -14.21 20.04 -8.31
C TRP A 53 -15.28 19.15 -8.93
N PHE A 54 -15.32 19.06 -10.26
CA PHE A 54 -16.29 18.21 -10.96
C PHE A 54 -15.81 16.75 -10.94
N LYS A 55 -16.52 15.89 -10.20
CA LYS A 55 -16.20 14.45 -10.10
C LYS A 55 -16.02 13.78 -11.46
N LYS A 56 -16.87 14.12 -12.43
CA LYS A 56 -16.81 13.58 -13.80
C LYS A 56 -15.47 13.89 -14.50
N LEU A 57 -14.91 15.07 -14.28
CA LEU A 57 -13.64 15.48 -14.87
C LEU A 57 -12.45 14.90 -14.09
N ARG A 58 -12.50 14.94 -12.75
CA ARG A 58 -11.43 14.40 -11.89
C ARG A 58 -11.21 12.89 -12.03
N THR A 59 -12.27 12.14 -12.32
CA THR A 59 -12.19 10.67 -12.46
C THR A 59 -11.90 10.21 -13.89
N SER A 60 -11.65 11.13 -14.82
CA SER A 60 -11.19 10.81 -16.17
C SER A 60 -9.67 10.89 -16.25
N ILE A 61 -9.02 9.76 -16.53
CA ILE A 61 -7.55 9.68 -16.66
C ILE A 61 -7.00 10.57 -17.78
N MET A 62 -7.72 10.67 -18.90
CA MET A 62 -7.30 11.49 -20.03
C MET A 62 -7.35 12.98 -19.70
N PHE A 63 -8.40 13.41 -18.97
CA PHE A 63 -8.55 14.80 -18.55
C PHE A 63 -7.51 15.18 -17.48
N SER A 64 -7.30 14.32 -16.47
CA SER A 64 -6.31 14.59 -15.42
C SER A 64 -4.88 14.60 -15.96
N PHE A 65 -4.56 13.75 -16.94
CA PHE A 65 -3.28 13.78 -17.62
C PHE A 65 -3.02 15.13 -18.34
N PHE A 66 -3.98 15.60 -19.14
CA PHE A 66 -3.84 16.90 -19.83
C PHE A 66 -3.71 18.07 -18.84
N ILE A 67 -4.54 18.10 -17.80
CA ILE A 67 -4.46 19.14 -16.76
C ILE A 67 -3.12 19.11 -16.03
N SER A 68 -2.53 17.94 -15.79
CA SER A 68 -1.21 17.85 -15.14
C SER A 68 -0.11 18.55 -15.96
N ILE A 69 -0.15 18.46 -17.29
CA ILE A 69 0.79 19.15 -18.18
C ILE A 69 0.57 20.66 -18.08
N VAL A 70 -0.69 21.11 -18.16
CA VAL A 70 -1.03 22.54 -18.06
C VAL A 70 -0.57 23.14 -16.73
N VAL A 71 -0.74 22.40 -15.62
CA VAL A 71 -0.26 22.84 -14.30
C VAL A 71 1.26 22.94 -14.26
N ASN A 72 2.00 21.96 -14.79
CA ASN A 72 3.46 22.03 -14.82
C ASN A 72 3.97 23.21 -15.65
N VAL A 73 3.34 23.49 -16.78
CA VAL A 73 3.65 24.68 -17.60
C VAL A 73 3.33 25.97 -16.82
N GLY A 74 2.17 26.04 -16.15
CA GLY A 74 1.78 27.19 -15.31
C GLY A 74 2.75 27.45 -14.16
N MET A 75 3.23 26.40 -13.48
CA MET A 75 4.22 26.52 -12.41
C MET A 75 5.61 26.93 -12.92
N TRP A 76 5.99 26.52 -14.14
CA TRP A 76 7.21 27.02 -14.77
C TRP A 76 7.09 28.52 -15.08
N PHE A 77 5.97 28.95 -15.64
CA PHE A 77 5.69 30.36 -15.87
C PHE A 77 5.63 31.17 -14.57
N GLU A 78 5.17 30.58 -13.46
CA GLU A 78 5.24 31.23 -12.14
C GLU A 78 6.68 31.61 -11.78
N ARG A 79 7.61 30.67 -11.91
CA ARG A 79 9.02 30.94 -11.61
C ARG A 79 9.64 31.91 -12.60
N PHE A 80 9.32 31.79 -13.90
CA PHE A 80 9.76 32.73 -14.92
C PHE A 80 9.28 34.16 -14.61
N VAL A 81 7.99 34.33 -14.32
CA VAL A 81 7.40 35.65 -14.05
C VAL A 81 7.99 36.24 -12.78
N ILE A 82 8.05 35.51 -11.66
CA ILE A 82 8.59 36.03 -10.40
C ILE A 82 10.02 36.56 -10.59
N ILE A 83 10.87 35.82 -11.31
CA ILE A 83 12.29 36.16 -11.50
C ILE A 83 12.46 37.24 -12.57
N VAL A 84 11.96 37.03 -13.78
CA VAL A 84 12.26 37.93 -14.91
C VAL A 84 11.55 39.27 -14.75
N THR A 85 10.29 39.29 -14.32
CA THR A 85 9.53 40.55 -14.18
C THR A 85 10.00 41.43 -13.03
N SER A 86 10.65 40.86 -12.02
CA SER A 86 11.24 41.63 -10.91
C SER A 86 12.63 42.15 -11.24
N LEU A 87 13.37 41.52 -12.16
CA LEU A 87 14.73 41.92 -12.52
C LEU A 87 14.79 42.87 -13.72
N HIS A 88 13.89 42.73 -14.70
CA HIS A 88 13.99 43.51 -15.94
C HIS A 88 13.53 44.97 -15.79
N ARG A 89 12.73 45.28 -14.75
CA ARG A 89 12.46 46.64 -14.26
C ARG A 89 12.75 46.66 -12.76
N ASP A 90 13.86 47.27 -12.38
CA ASP A 90 14.25 47.49 -11.00
C ASP A 90 14.12 48.99 -10.63
N TYR A 91 14.75 49.38 -9.52
CA TYR A 91 14.74 50.74 -9.00
C TYR A 91 15.28 51.80 -9.97
N LEU A 92 16.18 51.45 -10.90
CA LEU A 92 16.85 52.41 -11.78
C LEU A 92 16.35 52.29 -13.23
N PRO A 93 15.62 53.28 -13.75
CA PRO A 93 15.10 53.23 -15.12
C PRO A 93 16.17 53.05 -16.21
N SER A 94 17.40 53.50 -15.97
CA SER A 94 18.54 53.34 -16.89
C SER A 94 19.00 51.90 -17.06
N SER A 95 18.76 51.04 -16.08
CA SER A 95 19.17 49.62 -16.08
C SER A 95 18.13 48.70 -16.69
N TRP A 96 16.98 49.26 -17.09
CA TRP A 96 15.88 48.46 -17.57
C TRP A 96 16.21 47.81 -18.91
N THR A 97 15.95 46.50 -18.99
CA THR A 97 16.30 45.69 -20.16
C THR A 97 15.20 44.68 -20.46
N MET A 98 15.39 43.91 -21.53
CA MET A 98 14.50 42.83 -21.96
C MET A 98 15.28 41.51 -21.93
N PHE A 99 14.60 40.45 -21.48
CA PHE A 99 15.09 39.09 -21.54
C PHE A 99 14.49 38.35 -22.74
N SER A 100 15.34 37.86 -23.63
CA SER A 100 14.98 36.91 -24.69
C SER A 100 15.87 35.69 -24.57
N PRO A 101 15.31 34.49 -24.36
CA PRO A 101 16.11 33.27 -24.26
C PRO A 101 16.77 32.97 -25.61
N THR A 102 17.99 32.46 -25.55
CA THR A 102 18.71 31.94 -26.71
C THR A 102 18.38 30.48 -26.97
N PHE A 103 18.75 29.96 -28.14
CA PHE A 103 18.56 28.54 -28.44
C PHE A 103 19.34 27.63 -27.47
N VAL A 104 20.44 28.11 -26.89
CA VAL A 104 21.26 27.36 -25.92
C VAL A 104 20.49 27.20 -24.61
N ASP A 105 19.80 28.24 -24.14
CA ASP A 105 18.98 28.18 -22.91
C ASP A 105 17.87 27.13 -23.05
N ILE A 106 17.18 27.13 -24.20
CA ILE A 106 16.13 26.16 -24.52
C ILE A 106 16.72 24.76 -24.68
N GLY A 107 17.89 24.64 -25.33
CA GLY A 107 18.59 23.38 -25.53
C GLY A 107 19.01 22.73 -24.21
N ILE A 108 19.54 23.51 -23.27
CA ILE A 108 19.90 23.03 -21.92
C ILE A 108 18.63 22.58 -21.18
N PHE A 109 17.55 23.37 -21.23
CA PHE A 109 16.30 23.00 -20.58
C PHE A 109 15.75 21.66 -21.10
N ILE A 110 15.64 21.51 -22.43
CA ILE A 110 15.22 20.23 -23.06
C ILE A 110 16.19 19.10 -22.72
N GLY A 111 17.49 19.39 -22.70
CA GLY A 111 18.53 18.44 -22.31
C GLY A 111 18.33 17.90 -20.89
N THR A 112 17.97 18.75 -19.92
CA THR A 112 17.68 18.31 -18.55
C THR A 112 16.44 17.42 -18.46
N ILE A 113 15.39 17.70 -19.26
CA ILE A 113 14.21 16.84 -19.35
C ILE A 113 14.61 15.45 -19.89
N GLY A 114 15.40 15.42 -20.96
CA GLY A 114 15.91 14.17 -21.54
C GLY A 114 16.76 13.38 -20.54
N PHE A 115 17.68 14.05 -19.86
CA PHE A 115 18.53 13.43 -18.85
C PHE A 115 17.74 12.87 -17.66
N PHE A 116 16.72 13.60 -17.19
CA PHE A 116 15.78 13.11 -16.18
C PHE A 116 15.10 11.80 -16.62
N PHE A 117 14.58 11.76 -17.85
CA PHE A 117 13.93 10.54 -18.36
C PHE A 117 14.90 9.37 -18.53
N VAL A 118 16.14 9.62 -18.97
CA VAL A 118 17.17 8.57 -19.06
C VAL A 118 17.41 7.94 -17.68
N LEU A 119 17.65 8.76 -16.65
CA LEU A 119 17.86 8.27 -15.29
C LEU A 119 16.61 7.59 -14.71
N PHE A 120 15.42 8.17 -14.95
CA PHE A 120 14.16 7.61 -14.47
C PHE A 120 13.85 6.25 -15.12
N LEU A 121 14.09 6.09 -16.43
CA LEU A 121 13.90 4.83 -17.14
C LEU A 121 14.91 3.77 -16.70
N LEU A 122 16.17 4.14 -16.46
CA LEU A 122 17.17 3.24 -15.87
C LEU A 122 16.76 2.80 -14.47
N TYR A 123 16.26 3.72 -13.65
CA TYR A 123 15.72 3.41 -12.33
C TYR A 123 14.53 2.45 -12.41
N ALA A 124 13.54 2.76 -13.25
CA ALA A 124 12.33 1.94 -13.41
C ALA A 124 12.63 0.53 -13.93
N ARG A 125 13.75 0.36 -14.65
CA ARG A 125 14.21 -0.95 -15.14
C ARG A 125 15.02 -1.73 -14.10
N THR A 126 15.81 -1.06 -13.28
CA THR A 126 16.76 -1.72 -12.36
C THR A 126 16.22 -1.90 -10.95
N PHE A 127 15.33 -1.02 -10.48
CA PHE A 127 14.78 -1.04 -9.13
C PHE A 127 13.28 -1.38 -9.12
N PRO A 128 12.78 -2.01 -8.04
CA PRO A 128 11.34 -2.24 -7.88
C PRO A 128 10.62 -0.90 -7.64
N VAL A 129 9.82 -0.47 -8.63
CA VAL A 129 9.07 0.80 -8.61
C VAL A 129 8.00 0.90 -7.51
N ILE A 130 7.62 -0.23 -6.90
CA ILE A 130 6.62 -0.29 -5.83
C ILE A 130 7.23 -0.92 -4.59
N ALA A 131 7.09 -0.24 -3.44
CA ALA A 131 7.55 -0.71 -2.13
C ALA A 131 6.74 -1.92 -1.64
N GLN A 132 7.27 -3.13 -1.84
CA GLN A 132 6.56 -4.38 -1.51
C GLN A 132 6.30 -4.57 0.00
N ALA A 133 7.17 -4.05 0.87
CA ALA A 133 6.98 -4.14 2.31
C ALA A 133 5.70 -3.41 2.77
N GLU A 134 5.47 -2.20 2.22
CA GLU A 134 4.29 -1.38 2.53
C GLU A 134 3.02 -1.90 1.87
N VAL A 135 3.10 -2.34 0.61
CA VAL A 135 1.91 -2.85 -0.09
C VAL A 135 1.33 -4.06 0.63
N LYS A 136 2.18 -4.96 1.14
CA LYS A 136 1.72 -6.17 1.85
C LYS A 136 0.99 -5.86 3.16
N THR A 137 1.42 -4.84 3.91
CA THR A 137 0.76 -4.44 5.17
C THR A 137 -0.59 -3.79 4.88
N ILE A 138 -0.66 -2.91 3.87
CA ILE A 138 -1.89 -2.22 3.46
C ILE A 138 -2.91 -3.20 2.90
N LEU A 139 -2.48 -4.17 2.07
CA LEU A 139 -3.39 -5.12 1.42
C LEU A 139 -4.17 -5.95 2.45
N LYS A 140 -3.50 -6.39 3.52
CA LYS A 140 -4.12 -7.16 4.62
C LYS A 140 -5.16 -6.34 5.41
N SER A 141 -4.95 -5.04 5.50
CA SER A 141 -5.83 -4.13 6.27
C SER A 141 -7.01 -3.59 5.42
N SER A 142 -6.72 -3.15 4.19
CA SER A 142 -7.66 -2.36 3.38
C SER A 142 -8.18 -3.07 2.14
N GLY A 143 -7.63 -4.23 1.76
CA GLY A 143 -8.09 -4.97 0.59
C GLY A 143 -9.50 -5.54 0.77
N GLU A 144 -10.41 -5.26 -0.15
CA GLU A 144 -11.80 -5.74 -0.10
C GLU A 144 -11.90 -7.28 -0.02
N ARG A 145 -10.95 -8.00 -0.64
CA ARG A 145 -10.86 -9.47 -0.53
C ARG A 145 -10.59 -9.89 0.91
N TYR A 146 -9.61 -9.28 1.58
CA TYR A 146 -9.26 -9.60 2.97
C TYR A 146 -10.35 -9.17 3.95
N LYS A 147 -11.06 -8.06 3.68
CA LYS A 147 -12.24 -7.65 4.45
C LYS A 147 -13.35 -8.68 4.38
N ARG A 148 -13.73 -9.12 3.17
CA ARG A 148 -14.76 -10.16 2.98
C ARG A 148 -14.42 -11.48 3.65
N ILE A 149 -13.16 -11.94 3.56
CA ILE A 149 -12.71 -13.19 4.22
C ILE A 149 -12.80 -13.06 5.75
N ARG A 150 -12.45 -11.90 6.29
CA ARG A 150 -12.55 -11.61 7.74
C ARG A 150 -13.99 -11.54 8.22
N GLU A 151 -14.88 -10.92 7.44
CA GLU A 151 -16.32 -10.86 7.71
C GLU A 151 -16.98 -12.24 7.62
N ALA A 152 -16.51 -13.09 6.70
CA ALA A 152 -16.96 -14.48 6.57
C ALA A 152 -16.39 -15.42 7.66
N GLY A 153 -15.57 -14.92 8.59
CA GLY A 153 -14.97 -15.73 9.66
C GLY A 153 -13.94 -16.76 9.18
N GLN A 154 -13.48 -16.65 7.93
CA GLN A 154 -12.54 -17.59 7.31
C GLN A 154 -11.09 -17.22 7.65
N SER A 155 -10.21 -18.23 7.67
CA SER A 155 -8.78 -18.04 7.95
C SER A 155 -8.11 -17.22 6.85
N LEU A 156 -7.27 -16.26 7.24
CA LEU A 156 -6.47 -15.43 6.32
C LEU A 156 -5.16 -16.14 5.89
N VAL A 157 -4.86 -17.32 6.43
CA VAL A 157 -3.64 -18.08 6.12
C VAL A 157 -3.70 -18.60 4.68
N GLY A 158 -2.64 -18.39 3.89
CA GLY A 158 -2.56 -18.84 2.49
C GLY A 158 -3.23 -17.90 1.45
N THR A 159 -3.96 -16.87 1.89
CA THR A 159 -4.66 -15.93 1.00
C THR A 159 -3.76 -14.90 0.30
N GLY A 160 -2.44 -14.96 0.54
CA GLY A 160 -1.43 -14.10 -0.09
C GLY A 160 -1.07 -14.50 -1.52
N ALA A 161 -1.55 -15.65 -2.00
CA ALA A 161 -1.41 -16.05 -3.40
C ALA A 161 -2.66 -15.63 -4.19
N ASP A 162 -2.42 -14.99 -5.34
CA ASP A 162 -3.44 -14.66 -6.33
C ASP A 162 -3.25 -15.58 -7.53
N GLU A 163 -4.31 -16.28 -7.96
CA GLU A 163 -4.27 -17.24 -9.08
C GLU A 163 -3.72 -16.62 -10.37
N ARG A 164 -3.83 -15.29 -10.52
CA ARG A 164 -3.32 -14.55 -11.69
C ARG A 164 -1.81 -14.36 -11.70
N THR A 165 -1.13 -14.41 -10.56
CA THR A 165 0.33 -14.14 -10.46
C THR A 165 1.13 -15.37 -10.07
N SER A 166 0.53 -16.29 -9.31
CA SER A 166 1.11 -17.61 -9.09
C SER A 166 0.69 -18.52 -10.24
N GLY A 167 1.57 -18.74 -11.23
CA GLY A 167 1.40 -19.77 -12.28
C GLY A 167 1.37 -21.21 -11.76
N LYS A 168 1.08 -21.40 -10.47
CA LYS A 168 0.68 -22.66 -9.87
C LYS A 168 -0.80 -22.54 -9.58
N ALA A 169 -1.58 -23.46 -10.14
CA ALA A 169 -2.92 -23.75 -9.71
C ALA A 169 -2.96 -23.64 -8.19
N VAL A 170 -3.74 -22.69 -7.69
CA VAL A 170 -4.08 -22.65 -6.28
C VAL A 170 -4.67 -24.01 -6.02
N VAL A 171 -3.93 -24.84 -5.27
CA VAL A 171 -4.53 -25.97 -4.58
C VAL A 171 -5.53 -25.27 -3.67
N LYS A 172 -6.78 -25.18 -4.14
CA LYS A 172 -7.88 -24.95 -3.25
C LYS A 172 -7.68 -26.01 -2.18
N ALA A 173 -7.44 -25.56 -0.96
CA ALA A 173 -7.83 -26.37 0.18
C ALA A 173 -9.35 -26.45 0.12
N GLU A 174 -9.86 -27.20 -0.86
CA GLU A 174 -11.16 -27.82 -0.76
C GLU A 174 -11.05 -28.64 0.51
N ALA A 175 -11.93 -28.32 1.45
CA ALA A 175 -12.22 -29.17 2.59
C ALA A 175 -12.75 -30.49 2.02
N HIS A 176 -11.83 -31.31 1.55
CA HIS A 176 -12.07 -32.68 1.23
C HIS A 176 -12.36 -33.31 2.58
N LYS A 177 -13.65 -33.51 2.89
CA LYS A 177 -14.07 -34.52 3.84
C LYS A 177 -13.62 -35.85 3.24
N VAL A 178 -12.33 -36.13 3.37
CA VAL A 178 -11.78 -37.47 3.17
C VAL A 178 -12.34 -38.27 4.32
N ASP A 179 -12.94 -39.41 3.98
CA ASP A 179 -13.35 -40.41 4.94
C ASP A 179 -12.08 -40.92 5.67
N ASN A 180 -11.67 -40.18 6.70
CA ASN A 180 -10.43 -40.38 7.44
C ASN A 180 -10.51 -41.57 8.40
N THR A 181 -11.59 -42.36 8.33
CA THR A 181 -11.90 -43.45 9.25
C THR A 181 -10.76 -44.47 9.34
N GLU A 182 -10.11 -44.84 8.22
CA GLU A 182 -8.95 -45.76 8.24
C GLU A 182 -7.72 -45.15 8.92
N LYS A 183 -7.46 -43.86 8.69
CA LYS A 183 -6.31 -43.16 9.28
C LYS A 183 -6.49 -42.90 10.76
N VAL A 184 -7.70 -42.52 11.16
CA VAL A 184 -8.09 -42.38 12.58
C VAL A 184 -7.92 -43.71 13.30
N ASN A 185 -8.39 -44.82 12.72
CA ASN A 185 -8.20 -46.15 13.30
C ASN A 185 -6.72 -46.52 13.45
N SER A 186 -5.89 -46.23 12.44
CA SER A 186 -4.44 -46.49 12.50
C SER A 186 -3.73 -45.65 13.57
N LEU A 187 -4.17 -44.41 13.78
CA LEU A 187 -3.64 -43.50 14.80
C LEU A 187 -4.04 -43.98 16.20
N LEU A 188 -5.31 -44.32 16.40
CA LEU A 188 -5.84 -44.81 17.69
C LEU A 188 -5.27 -46.17 18.09
N GLN A 189 -4.89 -47.05 17.15
CA GLN A 189 -4.19 -48.30 17.46
C GLN A 189 -2.85 -48.06 18.16
N THR A 190 -2.13 -47.00 17.82
CA THR A 190 -0.81 -46.70 18.39
C THR A 190 -0.91 -45.92 19.71
N ILE A 191 -1.77 -44.90 19.77
CA ILE A 191 -1.86 -44.03 20.96
C ILE A 191 -2.83 -44.55 22.03
N GLY A 192 -3.71 -45.48 21.65
CA GLY A 192 -4.74 -46.09 22.50
C GLY A 192 -6.11 -45.42 22.34
N THR A 193 -7.16 -46.16 22.70
CA THR A 193 -8.54 -45.68 22.70
C THR A 193 -8.97 -45.23 24.10
N PHE A 194 -9.75 -44.16 24.17
CA PHE A 194 -10.38 -43.72 25.42
C PHE A 194 -11.75 -44.39 25.57
N ASP A 195 -11.99 -45.03 26.72
CA ASP A 195 -13.31 -45.54 27.10
C ASP A 195 -13.88 -44.65 28.20
N ALA A 196 -14.97 -43.95 27.88
CA ALA A 196 -15.68 -43.03 28.78
C ALA A 196 -16.23 -43.69 30.05
N SER A 197 -16.29 -45.03 30.07
CA SER A 197 -16.72 -45.82 31.24
C SER A 197 -15.59 -46.00 32.27
N SER A 198 -14.33 -45.78 31.88
CA SER A 198 -13.13 -46.16 32.63
C SER A 198 -12.26 -44.98 33.09
N GLY A 199 -12.54 -43.75 32.65
CA GLY A 199 -11.73 -42.57 33.02
C GLY A 199 -12.39 -41.23 32.71
N THR A 200 -11.81 -40.16 33.26
CA THR A 200 -12.17 -38.76 33.00
C THR A 200 -11.35 -38.20 31.84
N ALA A 201 -11.98 -37.40 30.97
CA ALA A 201 -11.26 -36.70 29.90
C ALA A 201 -10.36 -35.60 30.49
N ASP A 202 -9.16 -35.43 29.91
CA ASP A 202 -8.20 -34.41 30.31
C ASP A 202 -8.48 -33.09 29.59
N GLU A 203 -8.10 -31.98 30.24
CA GLU A 203 -8.21 -30.64 29.66
C GLU A 203 -7.00 -30.35 28.76
N LEU A 204 -7.11 -30.70 27.48
CA LEU A 204 -6.00 -30.66 26.52
C LEU A 204 -5.50 -29.23 26.26
N GLN A 205 -6.28 -28.21 26.62
CA GLN A 205 -5.91 -26.78 26.55
C GLN A 205 -4.69 -26.43 27.41
N LYS A 206 -4.32 -27.28 28.38
CA LYS A 206 -3.09 -27.12 29.17
C LYS A 206 -1.81 -27.29 28.33
N ILE A 207 -1.89 -27.88 27.14
CA ILE A 207 -0.78 -27.99 26.20
C ILE A 207 -0.69 -26.71 25.36
N ASN A 208 0.48 -26.08 25.36
CA ASN A 208 0.71 -24.88 24.56
C ASN A 208 0.53 -25.19 23.08
N GLY A 209 -0.43 -24.51 22.46
CA GLY A 209 -0.77 -24.68 21.05
C GLY A 209 -2.13 -25.34 20.82
N VAL A 210 -2.71 -25.97 21.84
CA VAL A 210 -4.08 -26.50 21.82
C VAL A 210 -5.04 -25.43 22.33
N GLY A 211 -5.78 -24.81 21.42
CA GLY A 211 -6.90 -23.91 21.77
C GLY A 211 -8.26 -24.62 21.72
N PRO A 212 -9.37 -23.94 22.10
CA PRO A 212 -10.70 -24.56 22.16
C PRO A 212 -11.13 -25.29 20.89
N LYS A 213 -10.87 -24.69 19.71
CA LYS A 213 -11.17 -25.31 18.42
C LYS A 213 -10.31 -26.54 18.10
N MET A 214 -9.06 -26.56 18.57
CA MET A 214 -8.17 -27.70 18.35
C MET A 214 -8.55 -28.85 19.27
N GLU A 215 -8.95 -28.56 20.51
CA GLU A 215 -9.46 -29.56 21.43
C GLU A 215 -10.75 -30.22 20.91
N GLU A 216 -11.70 -29.44 20.38
CA GLU A 216 -12.89 -29.99 19.71
C GLU A 216 -12.51 -30.92 18.54
N ALA A 217 -11.51 -30.55 17.75
CA ALA A 217 -11.02 -31.37 16.64
C ALA A 217 -10.37 -32.68 17.13
N LEU A 218 -9.54 -32.63 18.17
CA LEU A 218 -8.92 -33.82 18.79
C LEU A 218 -9.96 -34.76 19.39
N ASN A 219 -10.94 -34.19 20.11
CA ASN A 219 -12.04 -34.94 20.69
C ASN A 219 -12.88 -35.62 19.59
N SER A 220 -13.10 -34.96 18.45
CA SER A 220 -13.83 -35.57 17.32
C SER A 220 -13.10 -36.78 16.70
N ILE A 221 -11.78 -36.90 16.92
CA ILE A 221 -10.92 -37.98 16.42
C ILE A 221 -10.73 -39.09 17.47
N GLY A 222 -11.20 -38.88 18.72
CA GLY A 222 -11.10 -39.86 19.81
C GLY A 222 -9.91 -39.67 20.74
N ILE A 223 -9.26 -38.50 20.71
CA ILE A 223 -8.14 -38.14 21.58
C ILE A 223 -8.69 -37.27 22.71
N TYR A 224 -8.66 -37.79 23.93
CA TYR A 224 -9.24 -37.14 25.11
C TYR A 224 -8.29 -37.05 26.31
N THR A 225 -7.11 -37.67 26.25
CA THR A 225 -6.20 -37.79 27.40
C THR A 225 -4.78 -37.34 27.08
N PHE A 226 -4.06 -36.84 28.09
CA PHE A 226 -2.63 -36.56 28.00
C PHE A 226 -1.84 -37.83 27.69
N LEU A 227 -2.28 -39.00 28.18
CA LEU A 227 -1.62 -40.27 27.92
C LEU A 227 -1.57 -40.60 26.42
N GLN A 228 -2.67 -40.37 25.69
CA GLN A 228 -2.72 -40.56 24.24
C GLN A 228 -1.74 -39.59 23.52
N VAL A 229 -1.75 -38.32 23.89
CA VAL A 229 -0.87 -37.30 23.30
C VAL A 229 0.62 -37.58 23.61
N SER A 230 0.93 -38.09 24.81
CA SER A 230 2.29 -38.40 25.24
C SER A 230 2.97 -39.51 24.41
N LYS A 231 2.17 -40.37 23.77
CA LYS A 231 2.63 -41.50 22.95
C LYS A 231 2.84 -41.12 21.48
N MET A 232 2.47 -39.90 21.08
CA MET A 232 2.64 -39.44 19.70
C MET A 232 4.13 -39.32 19.35
N THR A 233 4.50 -39.93 18.24
CA THR A 233 5.78 -39.73 17.58
C THR A 233 5.58 -38.95 16.29
N LYS A 234 6.67 -38.75 15.53
CA LYS A 234 6.64 -38.07 14.24
C LYS A 234 5.57 -38.64 13.29
N ARG A 235 5.41 -39.97 13.26
CA ARG A 235 4.42 -40.64 12.43
C ARG A 235 2.98 -40.27 12.81
N GLU A 236 2.68 -40.20 14.10
CA GLU A 236 1.34 -39.84 14.58
C GLU A 236 1.05 -38.35 14.39
N TYR A 237 2.07 -37.49 14.47
CA TYR A 237 1.92 -36.07 14.11
C TYR A 237 1.61 -35.89 12.63
N ASP A 238 2.33 -36.59 11.75
CA ASP A 238 2.06 -36.54 10.30
C ASP A 238 0.62 -37.01 9.99
N LEU A 239 0.17 -38.08 10.64
CA LEU A 239 -1.20 -38.58 10.53
C LEU A 239 -2.23 -37.58 11.08
N LEU A 240 -1.96 -36.96 12.23
CA LEU A 240 -2.84 -35.96 12.84
C LEU A 240 -2.99 -34.72 11.94
N ASP A 241 -1.90 -34.27 11.34
CA ASP A 241 -1.89 -33.13 10.41
C ASP A 241 -2.70 -33.43 9.15
N GLU A 242 -2.58 -34.66 8.63
CA GLU A 242 -3.35 -35.11 7.48
C GLU A 242 -4.85 -35.25 7.79
N ILE A 243 -5.20 -35.69 9.01
CA ILE A 243 -6.59 -35.87 9.44
C ILE A 243 -7.28 -34.53 9.72
N THR A 244 -6.60 -33.62 10.43
CA THR A 244 -7.18 -32.35 10.88
C THR A 244 -7.11 -31.25 9.84
N GLY A 245 -6.17 -31.35 8.88
CA GLY A 245 -5.92 -30.33 7.85
C GLY A 245 -5.59 -28.94 8.40
N SER A 246 -5.40 -28.82 9.71
CA SER A 246 -5.37 -27.56 10.46
C SER A 246 -3.97 -27.38 11.04
N PHE A 247 -3.17 -26.53 10.38
CA PHE A 247 -1.81 -26.14 10.78
C PHE A 247 -0.79 -27.30 10.80
N PRO A 248 -0.39 -27.82 9.62
CA PRO A 248 0.58 -28.91 9.53
C PRO A 248 1.93 -28.55 10.20
N GLY A 249 2.49 -29.50 10.94
CA GLY A 249 3.77 -29.42 11.65
C GLY A 249 3.71 -28.69 12.99
N ARG A 250 2.54 -28.20 13.43
CA ARG A 250 2.43 -27.44 14.67
C ARG A 250 2.63 -28.31 15.91
N ALA A 251 2.00 -29.48 15.95
CA ALA A 251 2.07 -30.39 17.10
C ALA A 251 3.51 -30.88 17.35
N GLU A 252 4.27 -31.13 16.29
CA GLU A 252 5.69 -31.51 16.36
C GLU A 252 6.56 -30.31 16.80
N ARG A 253 6.37 -29.12 16.19
CA ARG A 253 7.14 -27.92 16.52
C ARG A 253 6.95 -27.47 17.97
N ASP A 254 5.72 -27.53 18.45
CA ASP A 254 5.35 -27.11 19.81
C ASP A 254 5.59 -28.26 20.83
N ASP A 255 6.13 -29.42 20.43
CA ASP A 255 6.46 -30.58 21.28
C ASP A 255 5.31 -31.03 22.21
N TRP A 256 4.15 -31.33 21.62
CA TRP A 256 2.96 -31.70 22.38
C TRP A 256 3.14 -32.96 23.23
N SER A 257 3.82 -33.99 22.72
CA SER A 257 4.08 -35.23 23.47
C SER A 257 5.02 -34.99 24.64
N GLY A 258 6.04 -34.14 24.50
CA GLY A 258 6.90 -33.72 25.60
C GLY A 258 6.15 -32.93 26.68
N GLN A 259 5.24 -32.04 26.29
CA GLN A 259 4.38 -31.32 27.22
C GLN A 259 3.38 -32.24 27.93
N ALA A 260 2.74 -33.15 27.21
CA ALA A 260 1.80 -34.11 27.79
C ALA A 260 2.48 -35.04 28.82
N LYS A 261 3.71 -35.49 28.56
CA LYS A 261 4.50 -36.28 29.54
C LYS A 261 4.73 -35.53 30.86
N LYS A 262 4.89 -34.22 30.82
CA LYS A 262 5.07 -33.39 32.02
C LYS A 262 3.79 -33.18 32.82
N LEU A 263 2.62 -33.38 32.20
CA LEU A 263 1.31 -33.23 32.83
C LEU A 263 0.79 -34.56 33.43
N ILE A 264 1.37 -35.70 33.04
CA ILE A 264 1.05 -37.03 33.56
C ILE A 264 1.86 -37.36 34.83
N ASN A 265 3.07 -36.80 34.94
CA ASN A 265 3.95 -36.93 36.11
C ASN A 265 3.61 -35.90 37.19
#